data_AF-A0A7J4RW22-F1
#
_entry.id   AF-A0A7J4RW22-F1
#
_cell.length_a   1.000
_cell.length_b   1.000
_cell.length_c   1.000
_cell.angle_alpha   90.00
_cell.angle_beta   90.00
_cell.angle_gamma   90.00
#
_symmetry.space_group_name_H-M   'P 1'
#
loop_
_entity.id
_entity.type
_entity.pdbx_description
1 polymer ?
#
loop_
_entity_poly.entity_id
_entity_poly.type
_entity_poly.pdbx_seq_one_letter_code
_entity_poly.pdbx_strand_id
1 'polypeptide(L)'
;EIGNKFGENGMDKDLMRKIYAIKGTNVLVNDTKGIQNLHETRELIIEAFNEVCVKGPIADEPVQGMFVRLVDAKLHEDAIHRGPAQTIPAVRNGIKGAMMRARTIIQEPMQKAFVSVPNDWLGQVTREVTNRRGIIEDMPSDGDVTTVVGIIPIAETFGFSNDIRAASQGRAVWNTENLGFEPLPPQLFDKVVGEIRTRKGLKPDPNPESYYSD
;
A
#
# COMPACT_ATOMS: atom_id res chain seq x y z
N GLU A 1 21.43 6.51 16.03
CA GLU A 1 20.07 6.51 16.61
C GLU A 1 19.09 5.65 15.81
N ILE A 2 18.91 5.90 14.50
CA ILE A 2 17.94 5.18 13.65
C ILE A 2 18.08 3.65 13.72
N GLY A 3 19.28 3.09 13.55
CA GLY A 3 19.47 1.64 13.62
C GLY A 3 19.14 1.01 14.98
N ASN A 4 19.23 1.77 16.10
CA ASN A 4 18.81 1.25 17.41
C ASN A 4 17.29 1.14 17.47
N LYS A 5 16.56 2.16 17.00
CA LYS A 5 15.09 2.18 16.96
C LYS A 5 14.53 1.00 16.14
N PHE A 6 15.13 0.72 14.98
CA PHE A 6 14.76 -0.46 14.19
C PHE A 6 15.16 -1.78 14.89
N GLY A 7 16.31 -1.81 15.57
CA GLY A 7 16.75 -2.96 16.36
C GLY A 7 15.82 -3.32 17.52
N GLU A 8 15.28 -2.32 18.21
CA GLU A 8 14.25 -2.49 19.26
C GLU A 8 12.98 -3.16 18.72
N ASN A 9 12.72 -3.03 17.42
CA ASN A 9 11.58 -3.62 16.72
C ASN A 9 11.96 -4.89 15.92
N GLY A 10 13.13 -5.49 16.18
CA GLY A 10 13.53 -6.80 15.64
C GLY A 10 14.26 -6.78 14.30
N MET A 11 14.62 -5.62 13.76
CA MET A 11 15.45 -5.54 12.55
C MET A 11 16.96 -5.56 12.86
N ASP A 12 17.78 -5.96 11.87
CA ASP A 12 19.23 -5.96 12.03
C ASP A 12 19.76 -4.52 12.19
N LYS A 13 20.25 -4.22 13.39
CA LYS A 13 20.69 -2.87 13.77
C LYS A 13 21.80 -2.33 12.88
N ASP A 14 22.76 -3.18 12.48
CA ASP A 14 23.93 -2.74 11.72
C ASP A 14 23.60 -2.52 10.25
N LEU A 15 22.68 -3.30 9.70
CA LEU A 15 22.06 -3.07 8.39
C LEU A 15 21.27 -1.76 8.40
N MET A 16 20.43 -1.53 9.40
CA MET A 16 19.57 -0.34 9.48
C MET A 16 20.36 0.95 9.78
N ARG A 17 21.63 0.87 10.18
CA ARG A 17 22.53 2.05 10.21
C ARG A 17 22.92 2.54 8.81
N LYS A 18 22.78 1.69 7.78
CA LYS A 18 23.16 1.99 6.39
C LYS A 18 21.99 2.42 5.50
N ILE A 19 20.88 2.88 6.11
CA ILE A 19 19.72 3.41 5.38
C ILE A 19 20.15 4.55 4.47
N TYR A 20 19.80 4.44 3.20
CA TYR A 20 19.93 5.52 2.23
C TYR A 20 18.72 6.45 2.28
N ALA A 21 17.50 5.90 2.33
CA ALA A 21 16.26 6.68 2.36
C ALA A 21 15.11 5.95 3.08
N ILE A 22 14.20 6.74 3.65
CA ILE A 22 12.89 6.30 4.13
C ILE A 22 11.85 7.17 3.44
N LYS A 23 10.86 6.56 2.78
CA LYS A 23 9.74 7.28 2.15
C LYS A 23 8.41 6.63 2.53
N GLY A 24 7.66 7.32 3.39
CA GLY A 24 6.47 6.74 4.01
C GLY A 24 6.85 5.50 4.84
N THR A 25 6.22 4.38 4.54
CA THR A 25 6.51 3.08 5.18
C THR A 25 7.56 2.25 4.43
N ASN A 26 8.21 2.83 3.40
CA ASN A 26 9.20 2.14 2.58
C ASN A 26 10.62 2.54 3.00
N VAL A 27 11.56 1.60 2.93
CA VAL A 27 12.95 1.79 3.35
C VAL A 27 13.91 1.27 2.30
N LEU A 28 14.94 2.06 1.98
CA LEU A 28 16.07 1.68 1.14
C LEU A 28 17.35 1.63 1.99
N VAL A 29 18.05 0.51 1.95
CA VAL A 29 19.33 0.29 2.63
C VAL A 29 20.43 -0.03 1.64
N ASN A 30 21.61 0.54 1.87
CA ASN A 30 22.83 0.11 1.20
C ASN A 30 23.53 -0.99 1.99
N ASP A 31 23.51 -2.21 1.47
CA ASP A 31 24.18 -3.36 2.05
C ASP A 31 25.39 -3.82 1.23
N THR A 32 25.94 -2.93 0.41
CA THR A 32 27.19 -3.18 -0.34
C THR A 32 28.42 -3.06 0.57
N LYS A 33 29.57 -3.53 0.07
CA LYS A 33 30.89 -3.36 0.70
C LYS A 33 31.93 -2.96 -0.35
N GLY A 34 32.60 -1.82 -0.14
CA GLY A 34 33.79 -1.45 -0.91
C GLY A 34 33.57 -1.05 -2.38
N ILE A 35 32.34 -0.74 -2.79
CA ILE A 35 32.06 -0.33 -4.18
C ILE A 35 32.57 1.09 -4.42
N GLN A 36 33.56 1.21 -5.31
CA GLN A 36 34.13 2.50 -5.70
C GLN A 36 33.06 3.39 -6.35
N ASN A 37 33.12 4.69 -6.06
CA ASN A 37 32.25 5.74 -6.62
C ASN A 37 30.73 5.59 -6.36
N LEU A 38 30.29 4.58 -5.59
CA LEU A 38 28.87 4.38 -5.29
C LEU A 38 28.25 5.59 -4.57
N HIS A 39 29.01 6.20 -3.66
CA HIS A 39 28.60 7.38 -2.90
C HIS A 39 28.20 8.57 -3.80
N GLU A 40 28.82 8.71 -4.97
CA GLU A 40 28.50 9.77 -5.95
C GLU A 40 27.14 9.53 -6.62
N THR A 41 26.72 8.28 -6.73
CA THR A 41 25.42 7.90 -7.33
C THR A 41 24.29 7.79 -6.31
N ARG A 42 24.58 7.98 -5.02
CA ARG A 42 23.62 7.81 -3.93
C ARG A 42 22.31 8.57 -4.16
N GLU A 43 22.40 9.84 -4.54
CA GLU A 43 21.21 10.68 -4.75
C GLU A 43 20.35 10.17 -5.91
N LEU A 44 20.97 9.67 -6.98
CA LEU A 44 20.26 9.08 -8.12
C LEU A 44 19.54 7.77 -7.73
N ILE A 45 20.16 6.96 -6.87
CA ILE A 45 19.55 5.74 -6.34
C ILE A 45 18.33 6.10 -5.46
N ILE A 46 18.46 7.12 -4.61
CA ILE A 46 17.38 7.62 -3.75
C ILE A 46 16.23 8.19 -4.60
N GLU A 47 16.54 8.95 -5.64
CA GLU A 47 15.55 9.48 -6.58
C GLU A 47 14.76 8.35 -7.25
N ALA A 48 15.44 7.36 -7.80
CA ALA A 48 14.80 6.19 -8.41
C ALA A 48 13.90 5.43 -7.42
N PHE A 49 14.37 5.20 -6.19
CA PHE A 49 13.57 4.60 -5.13
C PHE A 49 12.32 5.43 -4.81
N ASN A 50 12.45 6.75 -4.73
CA ASN A 50 11.35 7.66 -4.46
C ASN A 50 10.32 7.66 -5.60
N GLU A 51 10.74 7.53 -6.86
CA GLU A 51 9.82 7.36 -8.00
C GLU A 51 9.00 6.09 -7.87
N VAL A 52 9.64 4.96 -7.53
CA VAL A 52 8.94 3.68 -7.33
C VAL A 52 7.94 3.76 -6.18
N CYS A 53 8.31 4.43 -5.08
CA CYS A 53 7.40 4.61 -3.93
C CYS A 53 6.11 5.34 -4.31
N VAL A 54 6.16 6.25 -5.29
CA VAL A 54 4.97 6.97 -5.78
C VAL A 54 4.21 6.16 -6.82
N LYS A 55 4.90 5.36 -7.64
CA LYS A 55 4.31 4.58 -8.73
C LYS A 55 4.87 3.15 -8.77
N GLY A 56 4.19 2.23 -8.08
CA GLY A 56 4.50 0.80 -8.11
C GLY A 56 4.24 0.15 -9.48
N PRO A 57 4.78 -1.06 -9.73
CA PRO A 57 4.71 -1.72 -11.04
C PRO A 57 3.32 -2.27 -11.41
N ILE A 58 2.48 -2.59 -10.42
CA ILE A 58 1.18 -3.24 -10.65
C ILE A 58 0.19 -2.28 -11.32
N ALA A 59 -0.02 -1.09 -10.76
CA ALA A 59 -1.07 -0.17 -11.25
C ALA A 59 -0.70 1.32 -11.10
N ASP A 60 0.60 1.65 -11.00
CA ASP A 60 1.09 3.01 -10.71
C ASP A 60 0.42 3.63 -9.47
N GLU A 61 0.11 2.80 -8.47
CA GLU A 61 -0.37 3.24 -7.15
C GLU A 61 0.82 3.43 -6.19
N PRO A 62 0.67 4.26 -5.15
CA PRO A 62 1.67 4.41 -4.10
C PRO A 62 2.02 3.07 -3.45
N VAL A 63 3.29 2.85 -3.19
CA VAL A 63 3.81 1.63 -2.57
C VAL A 63 3.88 1.82 -1.06
N GLN A 64 3.56 0.77 -0.30
CA GLN A 64 3.74 0.74 1.15
C GLN A 64 4.37 -0.58 1.60
N GLY A 65 5.13 -0.51 2.70
CA GLY A 65 5.77 -1.68 3.32
C GLY A 65 6.93 -2.29 2.53
N MET A 66 7.51 -1.56 1.58
CA MET A 66 8.63 -2.05 0.78
C MET A 66 9.98 -1.88 1.49
N PHE A 67 10.75 -2.97 1.62
CA PHE A 67 12.12 -2.95 2.12
C PHE A 67 13.10 -3.33 0.99
N VAL A 68 13.89 -2.36 0.53
CA VAL A 68 14.85 -2.53 -0.57
C VAL A 68 16.27 -2.58 -0.01
N ARG A 69 17.04 -3.60 -0.42
CA ARG A 69 18.46 -3.72 -0.11
C ARG A 69 19.29 -3.66 -1.40
N LEU A 70 20.16 -2.67 -1.49
CA LEU A 70 21.22 -2.65 -2.50
C LEU A 70 22.34 -3.57 -2.02
N VAL A 71 22.43 -4.76 -2.61
CA VAL A 71 23.36 -5.82 -2.15
C VAL A 71 24.71 -5.78 -2.88
N ASP A 72 24.71 -5.36 -4.14
CA ASP A 72 25.90 -5.21 -4.97
C ASP A 72 25.65 -4.14 -6.05
N ALA A 73 26.72 -3.60 -6.63
CA ALA A 73 26.64 -2.65 -7.74
C ALA A 73 27.92 -2.66 -8.57
N LYS A 74 27.76 -2.59 -9.90
CA LYS A 74 28.86 -2.36 -10.84
C LYS A 74 28.66 -1.00 -11.50
N LEU A 75 29.61 -0.10 -11.28
CA LEU A 75 29.60 1.23 -11.87
C LEU A 75 30.69 1.34 -12.92
N HIS A 76 30.42 2.12 -13.97
CA HIS A 76 31.46 2.54 -14.90
C HIS A 76 32.41 3.54 -14.20
N GLU A 77 33.70 3.49 -14.51
CA GLU A 77 34.70 4.37 -13.90
C GLU A 77 34.40 5.84 -14.21
N ASP A 78 34.21 6.14 -15.51
CA ASP A 78 33.87 7.49 -15.97
C ASP A 78 32.45 7.93 -15.57
N ALA A 79 32.36 9.09 -14.94
CA ALA A 79 31.10 9.69 -14.48
C ALA A 79 30.09 9.93 -15.62
N ILE A 80 30.57 10.17 -16.85
CA ILE A 80 29.70 10.39 -18.03
C ILE A 80 28.79 9.19 -18.33
N HIS A 81 29.20 7.99 -17.93
CA HIS A 81 28.45 6.74 -18.17
C HIS A 81 27.54 6.33 -17.00
N ARG A 82 27.47 7.16 -15.93
CA ARG A 82 26.64 6.89 -14.74
C ARG A 82 25.82 8.10 -14.30
N GLY A 83 25.48 8.97 -15.26
CA GLY A 83 24.57 10.09 -15.05
C GLY A 83 23.11 9.67 -14.81
N PRO A 84 22.20 10.64 -14.55
CA PRO A 84 20.81 10.39 -14.19
C PRO A 84 20.06 9.48 -15.17
N ALA A 85 20.24 9.71 -16.47
CA ALA A 85 19.57 8.94 -17.53
C ALA A 85 19.97 7.46 -17.59
N GLN A 86 21.09 7.08 -16.98
CA GLN A 86 21.56 5.68 -16.91
C GLN A 86 21.21 5.07 -15.55
N THR A 87 21.55 5.76 -14.47
CA THR A 87 21.43 5.23 -13.10
C THR A 87 19.98 5.14 -12.63
N ILE A 88 19.15 6.17 -12.89
CA ILE A 88 17.77 6.20 -12.38
C ILE A 88 16.92 5.08 -13.00
N PRO A 89 16.89 4.88 -14.33
CA PRO A 89 16.12 3.79 -14.92
C PRO A 89 16.61 2.42 -14.48
N ALA A 90 17.93 2.22 -14.37
CA ALA A 90 18.51 0.94 -13.94
C ALA A 90 18.04 0.55 -12.52
N VAL A 91 18.12 1.48 -11.57
CA VAL A 91 17.67 1.25 -10.19
C VAL A 91 16.15 1.09 -10.14
N ARG A 92 15.39 1.96 -10.82
CA ARG A 92 13.93 1.91 -10.85
C ARG A 92 13.42 0.58 -11.42
N ASN A 93 13.98 0.13 -12.54
CA ASN A 93 13.61 -1.13 -13.17
C ASN A 93 14.03 -2.31 -12.29
N GLY A 94 15.23 -2.28 -11.69
CA GLY A 94 15.66 -3.29 -10.73
C GLY A 94 14.69 -3.47 -9.55
N ILE A 95 14.23 -2.35 -8.96
CA ILE A 95 13.23 -2.39 -7.88
C ILE A 95 11.89 -2.91 -8.39
N LYS A 96 11.39 -2.40 -9.53
CA LYS A 96 10.10 -2.83 -10.09
C LYS A 96 10.11 -4.31 -10.50
N GLY A 97 11.19 -4.81 -11.08
CA GLY A 97 11.36 -6.24 -11.39
C GLY A 97 11.38 -7.09 -10.13
N ALA A 98 12.12 -6.68 -9.09
CA ALA A 98 12.13 -7.37 -7.80
C ALA A 98 10.73 -7.41 -7.16
N MET A 99 9.96 -6.32 -7.25
CA MET A 99 8.57 -6.26 -6.79
C MET A 99 7.66 -7.24 -7.56
N MET A 100 7.82 -7.36 -8.88
CA MET A 100 7.07 -8.35 -9.67
C MET A 100 7.42 -9.78 -9.23
N ARG A 101 8.72 -10.07 -9.07
CA ARG A 101 9.19 -11.37 -8.59
C ARG A 101 8.68 -11.71 -7.19
N ALA A 102 8.58 -10.71 -6.32
CA ALA A 102 8.06 -10.82 -4.96
C ALA A 102 6.54 -11.00 -4.89
N ARG A 103 5.83 -11.05 -6.02
CA ARG A 103 4.37 -11.17 -6.12
C ARG A 103 3.66 -10.04 -5.36
N THR A 104 4.01 -8.80 -5.72
CA THR A 104 3.38 -7.61 -5.16
C THR A 104 1.85 -7.66 -5.28
N ILE A 105 1.18 -7.36 -4.17
CA ILE A 105 -0.29 -7.33 -4.07
C ILE A 105 -0.81 -5.88 -4.13
N ILE A 106 -2.10 -5.73 -4.40
CA ILE A 106 -2.83 -4.48 -4.16
C ILE A 106 -3.45 -4.55 -2.76
N GLN A 107 -3.45 -3.41 -2.08
CA GLN A 107 -4.16 -3.23 -0.82
C GLN A 107 -5.27 -2.21 -1.03
N GLU A 108 -6.46 -2.49 -0.52
CA GLU A 108 -7.60 -1.59 -0.56
C GLU A 108 -7.74 -0.83 0.78
N PRO A 109 -8.17 0.44 0.76
CA PRO A 109 -8.36 1.20 1.98
C PRO A 109 -9.62 0.74 2.72
N MET A 110 -9.49 0.61 4.03
CA MET A 110 -10.52 0.14 4.95
C MET A 110 -10.94 1.27 5.89
N GLN A 111 -12.21 1.24 6.30
CA GLN A 111 -12.73 2.13 7.32
C GLN A 111 -13.48 1.34 8.39
N LYS A 112 -13.37 1.80 9.63
CA LYS A 112 -14.18 1.33 10.74
C LYS A 112 -15.46 2.15 10.78
N ALA A 113 -16.60 1.50 10.63
CA ALA A 113 -17.92 2.10 10.66
C ALA A 113 -18.57 1.84 12.02
N PHE A 114 -19.22 2.87 12.55
CA PHE A 114 -20.01 2.82 13.76
C PHE A 114 -21.42 3.21 13.37
N VAL A 115 -22.40 2.33 13.56
CA VAL A 115 -23.80 2.58 13.21
C VAL A 115 -24.70 2.31 14.41
N SER A 116 -25.13 3.38 15.07
CA SER A 116 -26.04 3.32 16.22
C SER A 116 -27.48 3.38 15.74
N VAL A 117 -28.30 2.44 16.21
CA VAL A 117 -29.70 2.32 15.79
C VAL A 117 -30.57 1.73 16.91
N PRO A 118 -31.85 2.10 17.02
CA PRO A 118 -32.78 1.39 17.90
C PRO A 118 -32.86 -0.11 17.56
N ASN A 119 -33.04 -0.95 18.58
CA ASN A 119 -32.99 -2.41 18.45
C ASN A 119 -33.96 -2.99 17.40
N ASP A 120 -35.09 -2.32 17.14
CA ASP A 120 -36.07 -2.69 16.10
C ASP A 120 -35.50 -2.75 14.68
N TRP A 121 -34.39 -2.03 14.41
CA TRP A 121 -33.77 -1.90 13.09
C TRP A 121 -32.38 -2.52 13.00
N LEU A 122 -31.91 -3.15 14.09
CA LEU A 122 -30.56 -3.71 14.19
C LEU A 122 -30.29 -4.72 13.08
N GLY A 123 -31.25 -5.61 12.79
CA GLY A 123 -31.09 -6.63 11.76
C GLY A 123 -30.89 -6.06 10.36
N GLN A 124 -31.63 -5.02 10.00
CA GLN A 124 -31.55 -4.33 8.71
C GLN A 124 -30.21 -3.60 8.57
N VAL A 125 -29.79 -2.87 9.61
CA VAL A 125 -28.50 -2.16 9.62
C VAL A 125 -27.32 -3.14 9.54
N THR A 126 -27.37 -4.23 10.32
CA THR A 126 -26.33 -5.27 10.30
C THR A 126 -26.22 -5.88 8.90
N ARG A 127 -27.36 -6.16 8.27
CA ARG A 127 -27.41 -6.66 6.89
C ARG A 127 -26.74 -5.70 5.91
N GLU A 128 -27.00 -4.39 6.01
CA GLU A 128 -26.37 -3.42 5.10
C GLU A 128 -24.86 -3.34 5.24
N VAL A 129 -24.33 -3.46 6.45
CA VAL A 129 -22.88 -3.56 6.65
C VAL A 129 -22.32 -4.82 5.99
N THR A 130 -22.95 -5.98 6.23
CA THR A 130 -22.47 -7.27 5.68
C THR A 130 -22.59 -7.36 4.15
N ASN A 131 -23.62 -6.78 3.54
CA ASN A 131 -23.79 -6.73 2.08
C ASN A 131 -22.63 -6.02 1.37
N ARG A 132 -21.93 -5.13 2.08
CA ARG A 132 -20.83 -4.29 1.58
C ARG A 132 -19.46 -4.88 1.91
N ARG A 133 -19.37 -6.21 1.97
CA ARG A 133 -18.18 -6.96 2.46
C ARG A 133 -17.74 -6.54 3.86
N GLY A 134 -18.64 -5.95 4.65
CA GLY A 134 -18.34 -5.51 5.99
C GLY A 134 -18.23 -6.68 6.96
N ILE A 135 -17.24 -6.62 7.84
CA ILE A 135 -17.05 -7.59 8.93
C ILE A 135 -17.46 -6.91 10.23
N ILE A 136 -18.42 -7.50 10.95
CA ILE A 136 -18.82 -7.00 12.27
C ILE A 136 -17.76 -7.39 13.29
N GLU A 137 -17.20 -6.40 13.98
CA GLU A 137 -16.24 -6.62 15.06
C GLU A 137 -16.93 -6.69 16.42
N ASP A 138 -17.92 -5.82 16.66
CA ASP A 138 -18.58 -5.69 17.95
C ASP A 138 -19.99 -5.09 17.80
N MET A 139 -20.85 -5.31 18.80
CA MET A 139 -22.21 -4.77 18.88
C MET A 139 -22.57 -4.36 20.32
N PRO A 140 -21.93 -3.33 20.89
CA PRO A 140 -22.31 -2.83 22.21
C PRO A 140 -23.74 -2.30 22.21
N SER A 141 -24.50 -2.69 23.23
CA SER A 141 -25.88 -2.28 23.47
C SER A 141 -25.97 -1.41 24.71
N ASP A 142 -26.72 -0.31 24.61
CA ASP A 142 -27.05 0.61 25.70
C ASP A 142 -28.57 0.85 25.69
N GLY A 143 -29.27 0.10 26.54
CA GLY A 143 -30.74 0.10 26.60
C GLY A 143 -31.38 -0.31 25.27
N ASP A 144 -32.17 0.60 24.69
CA ASP A 144 -32.93 0.35 23.46
C ASP A 144 -32.12 0.64 22.18
N VAL A 145 -30.86 1.01 22.30
CA VAL A 145 -29.95 1.32 21.18
C VAL A 145 -28.80 0.32 21.14
N THR A 146 -28.46 -0.13 19.94
CA THR A 146 -27.26 -0.94 19.68
C THR A 146 -26.40 -0.25 18.64
N THR A 147 -25.08 -0.27 18.85
CA THR A 147 -24.11 0.24 17.87
C THR A 147 -23.44 -0.91 17.16
N VAL A 148 -23.64 -1.03 15.86
CA VAL A 148 -22.93 -1.98 15.01
C VAL A 148 -21.56 -1.41 14.68
N VAL A 149 -20.51 -2.06 15.17
CA VAL A 149 -19.12 -1.69 14.88
C VAL A 149 -18.56 -2.69 13.88
N GLY A 150 -18.12 -2.22 12.71
CA GLY A 150 -17.60 -3.10 11.68
C GLY A 150 -16.55 -2.46 10.79
N ILE A 151 -15.79 -3.30 10.11
CA ILE A 151 -14.77 -2.89 9.14
C ILE A 151 -15.35 -3.04 7.74
N ILE A 152 -15.31 -1.99 6.94
CA ILE A 152 -15.87 -1.94 5.58
C ILE A 152 -14.80 -1.41 4.60
N PRO A 153 -14.61 -2.03 3.44
CA PRO A 153 -13.78 -1.45 2.38
C PRO A 153 -14.39 -0.16 1.84
N ILE A 154 -13.58 0.89 1.65
CA ILE A 154 -14.10 2.20 1.18
C ILE A 154 -14.77 2.08 -0.20
N ALA A 155 -14.26 1.19 -1.06
CA ALA A 155 -14.85 0.91 -2.37
C ALA A 155 -16.33 0.47 -2.29
N GLU A 156 -16.74 -0.13 -1.17
CA GLU A 156 -18.10 -0.61 -0.94
C GLU A 156 -18.98 0.40 -0.21
N THR A 157 -18.53 1.64 0.01
CA THR A 157 -19.24 2.61 0.86
C THR A 157 -19.95 3.71 0.07
N PHE A 158 -19.77 3.72 -1.25
CA PHE A 158 -20.54 4.56 -2.15
C PHE A 158 -22.04 4.21 -2.01
N GLY A 159 -22.86 5.24 -1.75
CA GLY A 159 -24.29 5.09 -1.50
C GLY A 159 -24.68 4.68 -0.07
N PHE A 160 -23.72 4.39 0.81
CA PHE A 160 -23.99 3.86 2.17
C PHE A 160 -24.94 4.75 3.00
N SER A 161 -24.79 6.07 2.91
CA SER A 161 -25.65 7.03 3.62
C SER A 161 -27.15 6.87 3.28
N ASN A 162 -27.47 6.63 2.01
CA ASN A 162 -28.85 6.49 1.56
C ASN A 162 -29.41 5.13 1.97
N ASP A 163 -28.62 4.07 1.83
CA ASP A 163 -29.07 2.71 2.12
C ASP A 163 -29.26 2.49 3.62
N ILE A 164 -28.36 3.02 4.47
CA ILE A 164 -28.55 2.99 5.92
C ILE A 164 -29.74 3.83 6.37
N ARG A 165 -29.96 5.00 5.74
CA ARG A 165 -31.16 5.80 6.02
C ARG A 165 -32.42 5.02 5.64
N ALA A 166 -32.46 4.36 4.50
CA ALA A 166 -33.61 3.56 4.07
C ALA A 166 -33.84 2.36 5.01
N ALA A 167 -32.79 1.61 5.33
CA ALA A 167 -32.83 0.43 6.19
C ALA A 167 -33.30 0.73 7.62
N SER A 168 -33.00 1.93 8.13
CA SER A 168 -33.37 2.38 9.49
C SER A 168 -34.56 3.35 9.54
N GLN A 169 -35.19 3.64 8.40
CA GLN A 169 -36.17 4.74 8.25
C GLN A 169 -35.67 6.08 8.82
N GLY A 170 -34.38 6.37 8.64
CA GLY A 170 -33.74 7.60 9.09
C GLY A 170 -33.41 7.66 10.57
N ARG A 171 -33.46 6.53 11.29
CA ARG A 171 -33.14 6.46 12.72
C ARG A 171 -31.68 6.14 13.02
N ALA A 172 -30.92 5.65 12.04
CA ALA A 172 -29.51 5.35 12.24
C ALA A 172 -28.67 6.63 12.28
N VAL A 173 -27.78 6.69 13.28
CA VAL A 173 -26.68 7.65 13.33
C VAL A 173 -25.41 6.87 13.04
N TRP A 174 -24.55 7.40 12.17
CA TRP A 174 -23.34 6.70 11.80
C TRP A 174 -22.15 7.63 11.59
N ASN A 175 -20.97 7.10 11.85
CA ASN A 175 -19.69 7.73 11.58
C ASN A 175 -18.67 6.68 11.14
N THR A 176 -17.55 7.15 10.60
CA THR A 176 -16.47 6.28 10.13
C THR A 176 -15.11 6.82 10.56
N GLU A 177 -14.15 5.92 10.69
CA GLU A 177 -12.75 6.22 10.99
C GLU A 177 -11.85 5.48 10.00
N ASN A 178 -10.74 6.09 9.59
CA ASN A 178 -9.77 5.41 8.74
C ASN A 178 -9.11 4.27 9.53
N LEU A 179 -9.10 3.06 8.96
CA LEU A 179 -8.45 1.89 9.57
C LEU A 179 -7.10 1.56 8.92
N GLY A 180 -6.84 2.09 7.72
CA GLY A 180 -5.64 1.83 6.95
C GLY A 180 -5.94 1.03 5.69
N PHE A 181 -5.08 0.06 5.37
CA PHE A 181 -5.16 -0.71 4.14
C PHE A 181 -5.03 -2.19 4.44
N GLU A 182 -5.80 -3.01 3.72
CA GLU A 182 -5.74 -4.46 3.81
C GLU A 182 -5.54 -5.09 2.42
N PRO A 183 -4.94 -6.28 2.32
CA PRO A 183 -4.82 -7.00 1.06
C PRO A 183 -6.17 -7.13 0.34
N LEU A 184 -6.21 -6.69 -0.91
CA LEU A 184 -7.38 -6.88 -1.76
C LEU A 184 -7.64 -8.39 -1.95
N PRO A 185 -8.89 -8.86 -1.83
CA PRO A 185 -9.23 -10.25 -2.11
C PRO A 185 -8.72 -10.71 -3.48
N PRO A 186 -8.07 -11.89 -3.59
CA PRO A 186 -7.46 -12.35 -4.84
C PRO A 186 -8.45 -12.40 -6.02
N GLN A 187 -9.72 -12.70 -5.77
CA GLN A 187 -10.77 -12.79 -6.78
C GLN A 187 -11.11 -11.42 -7.41
N LEU A 188 -10.77 -10.32 -6.73
CA LEU A 188 -11.00 -8.96 -7.22
C LEU A 188 -9.77 -8.38 -7.92
N PHE A 189 -8.60 -9.03 -7.81
CA PHE A 189 -7.32 -8.47 -8.23
C PHE A 189 -7.32 -8.05 -9.70
N ASP A 190 -7.59 -8.97 -10.63
CA ASP A 190 -7.50 -8.70 -12.07
C ASP A 190 -8.46 -7.59 -12.50
N LYS A 191 -9.69 -7.61 -11.96
CA LYS A 191 -10.72 -6.60 -12.23
C LYS A 191 -10.25 -5.22 -11.77
N VAL A 192 -9.88 -5.09 -10.49
CA VAL A 192 -9.50 -3.79 -9.90
C VAL A 192 -8.23 -3.25 -10.54
N VAL A 193 -7.22 -4.10 -10.77
CA VAL A 193 -5.98 -3.70 -11.44
C VAL A 193 -6.25 -3.24 -12.86
N GLY A 194 -7.04 -3.99 -13.63
CA GLY A 194 -7.42 -3.63 -14.99
C GLY A 194 -8.16 -2.30 -15.07
N GLU A 195 -9.11 -2.06 -14.15
CA GLU A 195 -9.87 -0.80 -14.05
C GLU A 195 -8.96 0.40 -13.72
N ILE A 196 -8.08 0.27 -12.71
CA ILE A 196 -7.15 1.33 -12.33
C ILE A 196 -6.21 1.67 -13.49
N ARG A 197 -5.66 0.64 -14.15
CA ARG A 197 -4.71 0.81 -15.26
C ARG A 197 -5.38 1.45 -16.46
N THR A 198 -6.57 0.99 -16.85
CA THR A 198 -7.34 1.59 -17.94
C THR A 198 -7.68 3.05 -17.65
N ARG A 199 -8.11 3.38 -16.42
CA ARG A 199 -8.37 4.77 -15.98
C ARG A 199 -7.13 5.66 -16.10
N LYS A 200 -5.94 5.11 -15.89
CA LYS A 200 -4.64 5.81 -16.03
C LYS A 200 -4.08 5.79 -17.46
N GLY A 201 -4.78 5.22 -18.43
CA GLY A 201 -4.32 5.11 -19.82
C GLY A 201 -3.23 4.04 -20.04
N LEU A 202 -3.12 3.06 -19.15
CA LEU A 202 -2.19 1.93 -19.24
C LEU A 202 -2.89 0.70 -19.83
N LYS A 203 -2.11 -0.26 -20.31
CA LYS A 203 -2.65 -1.59 -20.70
C LYS A 203 -3.27 -2.28 -19.46
N PRO A 204 -4.41 -2.99 -19.60
CA PRO A 204 -5.09 -3.61 -18.45
C PRO A 204 -4.22 -4.58 -17.66
N ASP A 205 -3.36 -5.35 -18.33
CA ASP A 205 -2.46 -6.28 -17.66
C ASP A 205 -1.18 -5.57 -17.18
N PRO A 206 -0.69 -5.87 -15.96
CA PRO A 206 0.62 -5.45 -15.50
C PRO A 206 1.75 -5.95 -16.40
N ASN A 207 2.84 -5.19 -16.47
CA ASN A 207 4.02 -5.65 -17.19
C ASN A 207 4.62 -6.86 -16.45
N PRO A 208 5.05 -7.91 -17.16
CA PRO A 208 5.72 -9.04 -16.53
C PRO A 208 7.07 -8.63 -15.96
N GLU A 209 7.66 -9.47 -15.11
CA GLU A 209 9.01 -9.26 -14.57
C GLU A 209 10.05 -9.00 -15.68
N SER A 210 9.96 -9.73 -16.80
CA SER A 210 10.89 -9.63 -17.93
C SER A 210 10.93 -8.24 -18.57
N TYR A 211 9.84 -7.47 -18.45
CA TYR A 211 9.80 -6.09 -18.94
C TYR A 211 10.81 -5.18 -18.23
N TYR A 212 11.21 -5.54 -17.00
CA TYR A 212 12.12 -4.75 -16.18
C TYR A 212 13.56 -5.30 -16.18
N SER A 213 13.79 -6.47 -16.76
CA SER A 213 15.13 -7.08 -16.86
C SER A 213 15.88 -6.70 -18.15
N ASP A 214 15.15 -6.19 -19.15
CA ASP A 214 15.67 -5.75 -20.44
C ASP A 214 16.04 -4.26 -20.41
#